data_AF-A0AAD5MVX1-F1
#
_entry.id   AF-A0AAD5MVX1-F1
#
_cell.length_a   1.000
_cell.length_b   1.000
_cell.length_c   1.000
_cell.angle_alpha   90.00
_cell.angle_beta   90.00
_cell.angle_gamma   90.00
#
_symmetry.space_group_name_H-M   'P 1'
#
loop_
_entity.id
_entity.type
_entity.pdbx_description
1 polymer ?
#
loop_
_entity_poly.entity_id
_entity_poly.type
_entity_poly.pdbx_seq_one_letter_code
_entity_poly.pdbx_strand_id
1 'polypeptide(L)'
;MSPTRELAMQTWKEANKFAKVLDIRVVCVYGGVGISEQIADLKRGAEVIVCTPGRMIDMLAANSGKVTNLRRVTYLVLDEADRMFDMGFEPQVMKIINNIRPDRQTVLFSATFPRQMEALARKILDKPIEIQVGGKSVVCADVTQNAIICEEHQKLLKLLELLGMYYEQGNVIVFVDKQEKADDIVAQLMRNGYSCAPLHGGIDQFDRDSTITDFKSGVIKILVATSVAARGLDVKNLILVVNYDCPNHYEDYVHRVGRTGRAGHKGYAYTFILPEHQERMAGEVCRAFETAGAKPPAELKAMFEKFKAEMAAQGKEVHLGGKGFAGSGYKYDEDEAEAEATKKKMTRLVCGMEHGADDDDELDEQLSMMIKSKRRVVEGQMGQNSLKKNVDVEDKVAKAKAMAEKLATLRNLNAPAEKDAAQKTAEAIMKGGDIAPIEMTSKMIAKQLADKLNEKLNYLGGEALPTTIQEEEWQYFEEELDINDFPQQVRYRVCSRESLGHISEFADVGISVKGSHYPPGKEPKEGERKLYLLLEARHERNLKCAKEEIVRIMKDAFRQLTAQMQRGGPTGRYKVF
;
A
#
# COMPACT_ATOMS: atom_id res chain seq x y z
N MET A 1 2.87 -23.48 16.82
CA MET A 1 2.55 -23.11 15.43
C MET A 1 3.85 -23.01 14.67
N SER A 2 3.91 -23.56 13.47
CA SER A 2 5.12 -23.65 12.65
C SER A 2 4.81 -23.18 11.21
N PRO A 3 5.75 -22.53 10.50
CA PRO A 3 5.54 -22.02 9.13
C PRO A 3 5.25 -23.10 8.10
N THR A 4 5.89 -24.26 8.22
CA THR A 4 5.81 -25.34 7.21
C THR A 4 5.24 -26.62 7.80
N ARG A 5 4.72 -27.46 6.91
CA ARG A 5 4.23 -28.80 7.26
C ARG A 5 5.35 -29.65 7.85
N GLU A 6 6.54 -29.60 7.26
CA GLU A 6 7.69 -30.42 7.62
C GLU A 6 8.14 -30.12 9.05
N LEU A 7 8.19 -28.84 9.42
CA LEU A 7 8.52 -28.44 10.78
C LEU A 7 7.40 -28.80 11.76
N ALA A 8 6.13 -28.58 11.39
CA ALA A 8 5.00 -29.01 12.22
C ALA A 8 5.01 -30.53 12.49
N MET A 9 5.30 -31.35 11.48
CA MET A 9 5.42 -32.80 11.62
C MET A 9 6.61 -33.20 12.50
N GLN A 10 7.75 -32.50 12.41
CA GLN A 10 8.91 -32.73 13.28
C GLN A 10 8.58 -32.43 14.74
N THR A 11 8.02 -31.25 15.00
CA THR A 11 7.60 -30.85 16.35
C THR A 11 6.55 -31.80 16.91
N TRP A 12 5.58 -32.25 16.10
CA TRP A 12 4.62 -33.27 16.52
C TRP A 12 5.28 -34.60 16.86
N LYS A 13 6.19 -35.10 16.01
CA LYS A 13 6.91 -36.37 16.27
C LYS A 13 7.70 -36.31 17.56
N GLU A 14 8.40 -35.22 17.83
CA GLU A 14 9.14 -35.04 19.08
C GLU A 14 8.21 -34.87 20.28
N ALA A 15 7.19 -34.03 20.18
CA ALA A 15 6.21 -33.83 21.25
C ALA A 15 5.52 -35.16 21.64
N ASN A 16 5.18 -36.00 20.66
CA ASN A 16 4.49 -37.27 20.91
C ASN A 16 5.35 -38.27 21.71
N LYS A 17 6.69 -38.20 21.62
CA LYS A 17 7.58 -39.05 22.45
C LYS A 17 7.43 -38.75 23.94
N PHE A 18 7.31 -37.47 24.29
CA PHE A 18 7.13 -37.02 25.67
C PHE A 18 5.68 -37.20 26.13
N ALA A 19 4.72 -36.88 25.27
CA ALA A 19 3.30 -36.86 25.60
C ALA A 19 2.72 -38.25 25.87
N LYS A 20 3.22 -39.29 25.18
CA LYS A 20 2.73 -40.68 25.34
C LYS A 20 2.89 -41.22 26.77
N VAL A 21 3.92 -40.78 27.50
CA VAL A 21 4.17 -41.22 28.89
C VAL A 21 3.22 -40.52 29.87
N LEU A 22 2.71 -39.35 29.50
CA LEU A 22 1.86 -38.49 30.33
C LEU A 22 0.36 -38.59 29.97
N ASP A 23 0.00 -39.49 29.04
CA ASP A 23 -1.35 -39.62 28.47
C ASP A 23 -1.90 -38.29 27.89
N ILE A 24 -1.00 -37.47 27.33
CA ILE A 24 -1.35 -36.20 26.67
C ILE A 24 -1.51 -36.47 25.18
N ARG A 25 -2.62 -36.02 24.57
CA ARG A 25 -2.85 -36.19 23.14
C ARG A 25 -2.35 -35.00 22.35
N VAL A 26 -1.44 -35.29 21.41
CA VAL A 26 -0.87 -34.32 20.49
C VAL A 26 -1.41 -34.56 19.09
N VAL A 27 -2.06 -33.55 18.51
CA VAL A 27 -2.60 -33.60 17.14
C VAL A 27 -1.82 -32.65 16.25
N CYS A 28 -1.54 -33.08 15.01
CA CYS A 28 -0.84 -32.27 14.01
C CYS A 28 -1.79 -31.84 12.89
N VAL A 29 -1.79 -30.54 12.56
CA VAL A 29 -2.77 -29.91 11.67
C VAL A 29 -2.03 -29.05 10.64
N TYR A 30 -2.00 -29.49 9.38
CA TYR A 30 -1.22 -28.81 8.33
C TYR A 30 -1.85 -28.94 6.94
N GLY A 31 -1.49 -28.03 6.03
CA GLY A 31 -1.94 -27.99 4.63
C GLY A 31 -1.42 -29.12 3.74
N GLY A 32 -1.98 -29.27 2.54
CA GLY A 32 -1.48 -30.21 1.52
C GLY A 32 -2.00 -31.65 1.63
N VAL A 33 -2.84 -31.96 2.61
CA VAL A 33 -3.54 -33.25 2.75
C VAL A 33 -5.03 -33.03 3.02
N GLY A 34 -5.84 -34.06 2.79
CA GLY A 34 -7.28 -34.05 3.05
C GLY A 34 -7.62 -33.58 4.47
N ILE A 35 -8.62 -32.70 4.58
CA ILE A 35 -8.99 -32.08 5.85
C ILE A 35 -9.72 -33.04 6.81
N SER A 36 -10.41 -34.04 6.26
CA SER A 36 -11.34 -34.92 6.99
C SER A 36 -10.68 -35.72 8.12
N GLU A 37 -9.49 -36.27 7.88
CA GLU A 37 -8.75 -37.04 8.90
C GLU A 37 -8.33 -36.14 10.07
N GLN A 38 -7.81 -34.96 9.77
CA GLN A 38 -7.42 -33.97 10.79
C GLN A 38 -8.62 -33.49 11.62
N ILE A 39 -9.80 -33.35 11.00
CA ILE A 39 -11.05 -33.06 11.72
C ILE A 39 -11.42 -34.21 12.66
N ALA A 40 -11.30 -35.46 12.20
CA ALA A 40 -11.62 -36.63 13.02
C ALA A 40 -10.69 -36.72 14.24
N ASP A 41 -9.40 -36.44 14.07
CA ASP A 41 -8.44 -36.42 15.18
C ASP A 41 -8.71 -35.30 16.19
N LEU A 42 -9.04 -34.09 15.72
CA LEU A 42 -9.44 -33.00 16.62
C LEU A 42 -10.74 -33.29 17.37
N LYS A 43 -11.72 -33.93 16.72
CA LYS A 43 -13.00 -34.31 17.36
C LYS A 43 -12.84 -35.32 18.48
N ARG A 44 -11.80 -36.15 18.46
CA ARG A 44 -11.50 -37.07 19.57
C ARG A 44 -11.05 -36.29 20.82
N GLY A 45 -10.60 -35.04 20.67
CA GLY A 45 -10.00 -34.19 21.70
C GLY A 45 -8.49 -34.08 21.52
N ALA A 46 -7.91 -32.92 21.83
CA ALA A 46 -6.47 -32.66 21.75
C ALA A 46 -6.04 -31.69 22.85
N GLU A 47 -5.06 -32.08 23.66
CA GLU A 47 -4.46 -31.22 24.67
C GLU A 47 -3.37 -30.32 24.06
N VAL A 48 -2.64 -30.83 23.06
CA VAL A 48 -1.62 -30.08 22.32
C VAL A 48 -1.91 -30.14 20.82
N ILE A 49 -1.92 -28.98 20.17
CA ILE A 49 -2.08 -28.86 18.72
C ILE A 49 -0.80 -28.27 18.14
N VAL A 50 -0.14 -29.04 17.27
CA VAL A 50 0.95 -28.55 16.43
C VAL A 50 0.37 -28.24 15.06
N CYS A 51 0.52 -27.00 14.57
CA CYS A 51 -0.19 -26.59 13.36
C CYS A 51 0.55 -25.59 12.50
N THR A 52 0.19 -25.55 11.21
CA THR A 52 0.50 -24.43 10.32
C THR A 52 -0.63 -23.38 10.38
N PRO A 53 -0.32 -22.07 10.25
CA PRO A 53 -1.30 -21.00 10.43
C PRO A 53 -2.53 -21.15 9.52
N GLY A 54 -2.32 -21.37 8.22
CA GLY A 54 -3.41 -21.52 7.25
C GLY A 54 -4.39 -22.63 7.62
N ARG A 55 -3.88 -23.84 7.86
CA ARG A 55 -4.74 -24.99 8.20
C ARG A 55 -5.43 -24.83 9.55
N MET A 56 -4.79 -24.18 10.53
CA MET A 56 -5.42 -23.91 11.82
C MET A 56 -6.66 -23.02 11.67
N ILE A 57 -6.62 -22.01 10.78
CA ILE A 57 -7.78 -21.19 10.47
C ILE A 57 -8.89 -22.02 9.84
N ASP A 58 -8.55 -22.90 8.90
CA ASP A 58 -9.54 -23.79 8.28
C ASP A 58 -10.22 -24.66 9.34
N MET A 59 -9.47 -25.18 10.32
CA MET A 59 -10.04 -25.97 11.44
C MET A 59 -10.96 -25.15 12.34
N LEU A 60 -10.62 -23.89 12.60
CA LEU A 60 -11.45 -22.99 13.40
C LEU A 60 -12.71 -22.54 12.66
N ALA A 61 -12.68 -22.49 11.33
CA ALA A 61 -13.84 -22.12 10.51
C ALA A 61 -14.72 -23.34 10.15
N ALA A 62 -14.13 -24.54 10.06
CA ALA A 62 -14.80 -25.76 9.64
C ALA A 62 -16.04 -26.08 10.49
N ASN A 63 -17.08 -26.59 9.83
CA ASN A 63 -18.39 -26.91 10.43
C ASN A 63 -18.98 -25.74 11.24
N SER A 64 -18.84 -24.52 10.74
CA SER A 64 -19.30 -23.29 11.41
C SER A 64 -18.67 -23.11 12.81
N GLY A 65 -17.38 -23.46 12.94
CA GLY A 65 -16.63 -23.36 14.20
C GLY A 65 -16.90 -24.45 15.22
N LYS A 66 -17.51 -25.58 14.81
CA LYS A 66 -17.84 -26.70 15.70
C LYS A 66 -16.72 -27.75 15.81
N VAL A 67 -15.66 -27.67 15.01
CA VAL A 67 -14.56 -28.66 15.05
C VAL A 67 -13.66 -28.45 16.27
N THR A 68 -13.19 -27.22 16.48
CA THR A 68 -12.29 -26.89 17.60
C THR A 68 -12.41 -25.41 17.97
N ASN A 69 -11.90 -25.04 19.14
CA ASN A 69 -11.80 -23.65 19.60
C ASN A 69 -10.52 -23.47 20.43
N LEU A 70 -10.10 -22.22 20.64
CA LEU A 70 -8.87 -21.90 21.38
C LEU A 70 -9.12 -21.30 22.76
N ARG A 71 -10.36 -21.39 23.28
CA ARG A 71 -10.76 -20.72 24.52
C ARG A 71 -9.96 -21.18 25.76
N ARG A 72 -9.48 -22.42 25.75
CA ARG A 72 -8.72 -23.04 26.85
C ARG A 72 -7.19 -23.00 26.65
N VAL A 73 -6.70 -22.41 25.56
CA VAL A 73 -5.26 -22.37 25.28
C VAL A 73 -4.57 -21.38 26.20
N THR A 74 -3.74 -21.88 27.11
CA THR A 74 -2.94 -21.09 28.06
C THR A 74 -1.47 -20.95 27.64
N TYR A 75 -1.05 -21.70 26.61
CA TYR A 75 0.34 -21.75 26.14
C TYR A 75 0.36 -21.67 24.61
N LEU A 76 1.03 -20.64 24.08
CA LEU A 76 1.21 -20.42 22.65
C LEU A 76 2.69 -20.45 22.30
N VAL A 77 3.06 -21.25 21.32
CA VAL A 77 4.41 -21.26 20.75
C VAL A 77 4.36 -20.86 19.29
N LEU A 78 5.15 -19.86 18.90
CA LEU A 78 5.45 -19.52 17.52
C LEU A 78 6.88 -19.97 17.23
N ASP A 79 7.02 -20.96 16.35
CA ASP A 79 8.31 -21.53 15.95
C ASP A 79 8.68 -21.08 14.54
N GLU A 80 9.97 -20.79 14.29
CA GLU A 80 10.47 -20.10 13.08
C GLU A 80 9.57 -18.90 12.70
N ALA A 81 9.38 -17.98 13.66
CA ALA A 81 8.39 -16.93 13.53
C ALA A 81 8.70 -15.96 12.39
N ASP A 82 9.96 -15.52 12.23
CA ASP A 82 10.43 -14.78 11.05
C ASP A 82 9.96 -15.40 9.72
N ARG A 83 10.01 -16.73 9.61
CA ARG A 83 9.56 -17.44 8.41
C ARG A 83 8.06 -17.37 8.17
N MET A 84 7.25 -17.32 9.23
CA MET A 84 5.82 -17.08 9.06
C MET A 84 5.56 -15.73 8.39
N PHE A 85 6.38 -14.70 8.66
CA PHE A 85 6.25 -13.38 8.00
C PHE A 85 6.74 -13.41 6.56
N ASP A 86 7.87 -14.05 6.29
CA ASP A 86 8.38 -14.17 4.92
C ASP A 86 7.40 -14.87 3.99
N MET A 87 6.58 -15.78 4.52
CA MET A 87 5.52 -16.48 3.77
C MET A 87 4.19 -15.72 3.75
N GLY A 88 4.12 -14.54 4.36
CA GLY A 88 2.92 -13.71 4.42
C GLY A 88 1.84 -14.25 5.35
N PHE A 89 2.19 -15.09 6.34
CA PHE A 89 1.23 -15.63 7.30
C PHE A 89 0.88 -14.69 8.45
N GLU A 90 1.41 -13.46 8.47
CA GLU A 90 1.12 -12.48 9.53
C GLU A 90 -0.38 -12.29 9.81
N PRO A 91 -1.25 -12.06 8.81
CA PRO A 91 -2.68 -11.89 9.06
C PRO A 91 -3.31 -13.14 9.68
N GLN A 92 -2.89 -14.32 9.23
CA GLN A 92 -3.39 -15.60 9.71
C GLN A 92 -2.97 -15.85 11.15
N VAL A 93 -1.70 -15.61 11.47
CA VAL A 93 -1.15 -15.73 12.83
C VAL A 93 -1.91 -14.78 13.77
N MET A 94 -2.09 -13.52 13.40
CA MET A 94 -2.83 -12.55 14.21
C MET A 94 -4.28 -12.95 14.43
N LYS A 95 -4.96 -13.45 13.38
CA LYS A 95 -6.34 -13.93 13.50
C LYS A 95 -6.46 -15.10 14.48
N ILE A 96 -5.50 -16.02 14.49
CA ILE A 96 -5.46 -17.13 15.46
C ILE A 96 -5.23 -16.58 16.87
N ILE A 97 -4.23 -15.72 17.04
CA ILE A 97 -3.85 -15.16 18.36
C ILE A 97 -5.02 -14.40 19.00
N ASN A 98 -5.76 -13.62 18.21
CA ASN A 98 -6.92 -12.87 18.68
C ASN A 98 -8.09 -13.76 19.13
N ASN A 99 -8.10 -15.05 18.75
CA ASN A 99 -9.07 -16.03 19.22
C ASN A 99 -8.61 -16.80 20.47
N ILE A 100 -7.40 -16.52 20.98
CA ILE A 100 -6.85 -17.10 22.20
C ILE A 100 -7.10 -16.12 23.35
N ARG A 101 -7.33 -16.66 24.56
CA ARG A 101 -7.41 -15.84 25.79
C ARG A 101 -6.17 -14.94 25.95
N PRO A 102 -6.33 -13.71 26.49
CA PRO A 102 -5.22 -12.77 26.66
C PRO A 102 -4.22 -13.22 27.73
N ASP A 103 -4.69 -13.91 28.77
CA ASP A 103 -3.91 -14.47 29.86
C ASP A 103 -3.32 -15.83 29.47
N ARG A 104 -2.32 -15.77 28.60
CA ARG A 104 -1.55 -16.93 28.12
C ARG A 104 -0.06 -16.64 28.20
N GLN A 105 0.73 -17.68 28.41
CA GLN A 105 2.16 -17.61 28.15
C GLN A 105 2.41 -17.74 26.65
N THR A 106 3.21 -16.84 26.09
CA THR A 106 3.61 -16.89 24.67
C THR A 106 5.12 -17.03 24.56
N VAL A 107 5.57 -18.03 23.80
CA VAL A 107 6.97 -18.26 23.46
C VAL A 107 7.16 -18.10 21.97
N LEU A 108 8.22 -17.40 21.59
CA LEU A 108 8.53 -17.04 20.21
C LEU A 108 9.97 -17.43 19.92
N PHE A 109 10.15 -18.32 18.94
CA PHE A 109 11.45 -18.71 18.40
C PHE A 109 11.64 -18.09 17.02
N SER A 110 12.78 -17.44 16.81
CA SER A 110 13.13 -16.80 15.54
C SER A 110 14.65 -16.81 15.40
N ALA A 111 15.16 -17.16 14.22
CA ALA A 111 16.60 -17.14 13.97
C ALA A 111 17.07 -15.71 13.64
N THR A 112 16.19 -14.93 13.02
CA THR A 112 16.42 -13.53 12.68
C THR A 112 15.38 -12.63 13.34
N PHE A 113 15.74 -11.37 13.57
CA PHE A 113 14.85 -10.36 14.15
C PHE A 113 14.79 -9.11 13.26
N PRO A 114 14.18 -9.20 12.06
CA PRO A 114 13.92 -8.00 11.27
C PRO A 114 12.91 -7.08 11.97
N ARG A 115 12.88 -5.80 11.60
CA ARG A 115 11.99 -4.78 12.21
C ARG A 115 10.51 -5.19 12.26
N GLN A 116 10.04 -5.88 11.22
CA GLN A 116 8.66 -6.37 11.16
C GLN A 116 8.41 -7.45 12.24
N MET A 117 9.38 -8.34 12.46
CA MET A 117 9.34 -9.37 13.49
C MET A 117 9.38 -8.78 14.90
N GLU A 118 10.21 -7.75 15.13
CA GLU A 118 10.22 -6.99 16.38
C GLU A 118 8.85 -6.35 16.66
N ALA A 119 8.23 -5.75 15.65
CA ALA A 119 6.92 -5.13 15.78
C ALA A 119 5.82 -6.15 16.13
N LEU A 120 5.89 -7.37 15.58
CA LEU A 120 5.02 -8.46 16.00
C LEU A 120 5.29 -8.84 17.45
N ALA A 121 6.55 -9.12 17.80
CA ALA A 121 6.92 -9.57 19.14
C ALA A 121 6.36 -8.63 20.20
N ARG A 122 6.43 -7.30 19.97
CA ARG A 122 5.82 -6.28 20.84
C ARG A 122 4.29 -6.35 20.96
N LYS A 123 3.61 -6.81 19.92
CA LYS A 123 2.14 -6.93 19.91
C LYS A 123 1.65 -8.21 20.60
N ILE A 124 2.42 -9.30 20.52
CA ILE A 124 1.96 -10.63 20.93
C ILE A 124 2.53 -11.11 22.26
N LEU A 125 3.68 -10.56 22.67
CA LEU A 125 4.37 -10.90 23.92
C LEU A 125 4.10 -9.81 24.97
N ASP A 126 3.92 -10.22 26.21
CA ASP A 126 3.88 -9.34 27.37
C ASP A 126 5.17 -9.49 28.18
N LYS A 127 5.88 -8.38 28.39
CA LYS A 127 7.19 -8.30 29.09
C LYS A 127 8.10 -9.53 28.87
N PRO A 128 8.47 -9.86 27.62
CA PRO A 128 9.21 -11.08 27.33
C PRO A 128 10.65 -11.03 27.83
N ILE A 129 11.16 -12.18 28.23
CA ILE A 129 12.60 -12.38 28.47
C ILE A 129 13.24 -12.76 27.12
N GLU A 130 14.19 -11.95 26.66
CA GLU A 130 14.95 -12.25 25.45
C GLU A 130 16.13 -13.18 25.78
N ILE A 131 16.13 -14.38 25.18
CA ILE A 131 17.22 -15.34 25.29
C ILE A 131 17.92 -15.41 23.94
N GLN A 132 19.12 -14.86 23.86
CA GLN A 132 19.93 -14.88 22.65
C GLN A 132 21.04 -15.93 22.77
N VAL A 133 21.03 -16.91 21.87
CA VAL A 133 22.08 -17.93 21.76
C VAL A 133 22.94 -17.57 20.55
N GLY A 134 24.18 -17.12 20.79
CA GLY A 134 25.07 -16.61 19.74
C GLY A 134 24.80 -15.14 19.38
N GLY A 135 25.04 -14.77 18.11
CA GLY A 135 24.77 -13.42 17.59
C GLY A 135 23.42 -13.31 16.87
N LYS A 136 22.75 -12.15 16.92
CA LYS A 136 21.50 -11.90 16.17
C LYS A 136 21.75 -11.99 14.66
N SER A 137 21.03 -12.88 13.98
CA SER A 137 21.13 -13.08 12.53
C SER A 137 22.55 -13.39 12.02
N VAL A 138 23.35 -14.09 12.81
CA VAL A 138 24.74 -14.45 12.46
C VAL A 138 24.80 -15.89 11.95
N VAL A 139 25.62 -16.11 10.91
CA VAL A 139 25.90 -17.47 10.43
C VAL A 139 26.70 -18.24 11.48
N CYS A 140 26.36 -19.52 11.68
CA CYS A 140 27.05 -20.38 12.63
C CYS A 140 28.56 -20.44 12.33
N ALA A 141 29.39 -20.36 13.38
CA ALA A 141 30.85 -20.40 13.26
C ALA A 141 31.38 -21.72 12.68
N ASP A 142 30.62 -22.81 12.80
CA ASP A 142 30.96 -24.11 12.23
C ASP A 142 30.78 -24.17 10.71
N VAL A 143 30.23 -23.13 10.08
CA VAL A 143 30.02 -23.06 8.63
C VAL A 143 31.12 -22.23 7.97
N THR A 144 31.93 -22.90 7.14
CA THR A 144 32.91 -22.24 6.28
C THR A 144 32.20 -21.66 5.05
N GLN A 145 32.11 -20.34 5.01
CA GLN A 145 31.46 -19.60 3.93
C GLN A 145 32.47 -19.31 2.80
N ASN A 146 32.03 -19.48 1.56
CA ASN A 146 32.76 -19.17 0.34
C ASN A 146 31.85 -18.41 -0.63
N ALA A 147 32.38 -17.39 -1.29
CA ALA A 147 31.68 -16.64 -2.33
C ALA A 147 32.52 -16.64 -3.60
N ILE A 148 31.90 -17.00 -4.72
CA ILE A 148 32.55 -17.12 -6.03
C ILE A 148 31.81 -16.22 -6.99
N ILE A 149 32.53 -15.25 -7.57
CA ILE A 149 32.02 -14.41 -8.64
C ILE A 149 32.16 -15.19 -9.94
N CYS A 150 31.04 -15.48 -10.61
CA CYS A 150 31.06 -16.22 -11.87
C CYS A 150 29.85 -15.85 -12.74
N GLU A 151 30.01 -15.97 -14.04
CA GLU A 151 28.92 -15.76 -14.99
C GLU A 151 27.95 -16.96 -15.00
N GLU A 152 26.72 -16.74 -15.48
CA GLU A 152 25.67 -17.77 -15.48
C GLU A 152 26.10 -19.06 -16.18
N HIS A 153 26.82 -18.94 -17.30
CA HIS A 153 27.31 -20.09 -18.08
C HIS A 153 28.40 -20.90 -17.36
N GLN A 154 29.06 -20.33 -16.35
CA GLN A 154 30.15 -20.97 -15.60
C GLN A 154 29.64 -21.70 -14.35
N LYS A 155 28.45 -21.34 -13.85
CA LYS A 155 27.91 -21.88 -12.59
C LYS A 155 27.79 -23.40 -12.59
N LEU A 156 27.37 -24.02 -13.70
CA LEU A 156 27.25 -25.48 -13.78
C LEU A 156 28.60 -26.18 -13.62
N LEU A 157 29.64 -25.72 -14.34
CA LEU A 157 30.98 -26.30 -14.23
C LEU A 157 31.55 -26.12 -12.82
N LYS A 158 31.30 -24.97 -12.20
CA LYS A 158 31.67 -24.74 -10.79
C LYS A 158 30.91 -25.62 -9.82
N LEU A 159 29.62 -25.87 -10.05
CA LEU A 159 28.85 -26.82 -9.26
C LEU A 159 29.46 -28.23 -9.36
N LEU A 160 29.78 -28.70 -10.58
CA LEU A 160 30.39 -30.02 -10.81
C LEU A 160 31.77 -30.13 -10.14
N GLU A 161 32.58 -29.08 -10.17
CA GLU A 161 33.87 -29.01 -9.45
C GLU A 161 33.68 -29.22 -7.94
N LEU A 162 32.71 -28.51 -7.34
CA LEU A 162 32.40 -28.66 -5.91
C LEU A 162 31.85 -30.05 -5.58
N LEU A 163 30.97 -30.59 -6.43
CA LEU A 163 30.44 -31.94 -6.24
C LEU A 163 31.55 -32.99 -6.30
N GLY A 164 32.54 -32.84 -7.19
CA GLY A 164 33.70 -33.72 -7.24
C GLY A 164 34.51 -33.77 -5.93
N MET A 165 34.48 -32.70 -5.13
CA MET A 165 35.18 -32.64 -3.84
C MET A 165 34.34 -33.18 -2.67
N TYR A 166 33.04 -32.86 -2.64
CA TYR A 166 32.19 -33.05 -1.46
C TYR A 166 31.15 -34.18 -1.57
N TYR A 167 30.87 -34.70 -2.78
CA TYR A 167 29.80 -35.69 -3.00
C TYR A 167 29.95 -36.99 -2.20
N GLU A 168 31.18 -37.43 -1.96
CA GLU A 168 31.44 -38.63 -1.14
C GLU A 168 31.44 -38.36 0.37
N GLN A 169 31.46 -37.09 0.80
CA GLN A 169 31.55 -36.74 2.22
C GLN A 169 30.18 -36.67 2.90
N GLY A 170 29.10 -36.43 2.16
CA GLY A 170 27.75 -36.33 2.73
C GLY A 170 26.74 -35.74 1.76
N ASN A 171 25.59 -35.37 2.31
CA ASN A 171 24.48 -34.83 1.52
C ASN A 171 24.71 -33.36 1.15
N VAL A 172 24.28 -33.00 -0.05
CA VAL A 172 24.43 -31.67 -0.63
C VAL A 172 23.05 -31.07 -0.90
N ILE A 173 22.86 -29.79 -0.56
CA ILE A 173 21.69 -29.02 -1.02
C ILE A 173 22.15 -27.91 -1.95
N VAL A 174 21.53 -27.85 -3.12
CA VAL A 174 21.74 -26.79 -4.12
C VAL A 174 20.50 -25.91 -4.16
N PHE A 175 20.65 -24.65 -3.82
CA PHE A 175 19.56 -23.66 -3.83
C PHE A 175 19.50 -22.90 -5.14
N VAL A 176 18.32 -22.89 -5.75
CA VAL A 176 17.97 -22.11 -6.95
C VAL A 176 16.81 -21.15 -6.66
N ASP A 177 16.60 -20.19 -7.55
CA ASP A 177 15.53 -19.19 -7.41
C ASP A 177 14.15 -19.72 -7.86
N LYS A 178 14.11 -20.40 -9.01
CA LYS A 178 12.89 -20.85 -9.70
C LYS A 178 12.78 -22.37 -9.75
N GLN A 179 11.54 -22.85 -9.86
CA GLN A 179 11.24 -24.27 -9.98
C GLN A 179 11.75 -24.89 -11.29
N GLU A 180 11.53 -24.21 -12.42
CA GLU A 180 11.99 -24.65 -13.75
C GLU A 180 13.50 -24.89 -13.76
N LYS A 181 14.23 -23.97 -13.10
CA LYS A 181 15.68 -24.07 -12.96
C LYS A 181 16.10 -25.23 -12.06
N ALA A 182 15.30 -25.59 -11.06
CA ALA A 182 15.57 -26.76 -10.24
C ALA A 182 15.52 -28.04 -11.10
N ASP A 183 14.49 -28.18 -11.93
CA ASP A 183 14.32 -29.30 -12.84
C ASP A 183 15.44 -29.36 -13.89
N ASP A 184 15.80 -28.22 -14.48
CA ASP A 184 16.89 -28.13 -15.45
C ASP A 184 18.23 -28.56 -14.87
N ILE A 185 18.57 -28.08 -13.67
CA ILE A 185 19.83 -28.44 -12.98
C ILE A 185 19.82 -29.92 -12.61
N VAL A 186 18.70 -30.47 -12.13
CA VAL A 186 18.58 -31.92 -11.87
C VAL A 186 18.81 -32.73 -13.14
N ALA A 187 18.19 -32.36 -14.25
CA ALA A 187 18.38 -33.06 -15.53
C ALA A 187 19.85 -33.03 -15.98
N GLN A 188 20.54 -31.91 -15.79
CA GLN A 188 21.96 -31.78 -16.08
C GLN A 188 22.83 -32.63 -15.13
N LEU A 189 22.54 -32.64 -13.83
CA LEU A 189 23.27 -33.44 -12.85
C LEU A 189 23.09 -34.95 -13.08
N MET A 190 21.86 -35.39 -13.41
CA MET A 190 21.58 -36.79 -13.77
C MET A 190 22.36 -37.23 -15.02
N ARG A 191 22.46 -36.38 -16.05
CA ARG A 191 23.30 -36.67 -17.23
C ARG A 191 24.78 -36.83 -16.90
N ASN A 192 25.25 -36.16 -15.85
CA ASN A 192 26.62 -36.27 -15.34
C ASN A 192 26.79 -37.41 -14.30
N GLY A 193 25.77 -38.26 -14.12
CA GLY A 193 25.85 -39.46 -13.28
C GLY A 193 25.61 -39.24 -11.79
N TYR A 194 25.09 -38.08 -11.37
CA TYR A 194 24.80 -37.81 -9.97
C TYR A 194 23.39 -38.27 -9.56
N SER A 195 23.29 -38.91 -8.39
CA SER A 195 21.99 -39.16 -7.73
C SER A 195 21.45 -37.88 -7.10
N CYS A 196 20.45 -37.29 -7.76
CA CYS A 196 19.83 -36.03 -7.36
C CYS A 196 18.32 -36.01 -7.58
N ALA A 197 17.60 -35.16 -6.83
CA ALA A 197 16.18 -34.90 -7.05
C ALA A 197 15.80 -33.43 -6.80
N PRO A 198 14.73 -32.94 -7.44
CA PRO A 198 14.24 -31.59 -7.24
C PRO A 198 13.39 -31.51 -5.96
N LEU A 199 13.31 -30.31 -5.36
CA LEU A 199 12.39 -29.98 -4.27
C LEU A 199 11.85 -28.56 -4.44
N HIS A 200 10.67 -28.43 -5.05
CA HIS A 200 9.96 -27.16 -5.22
C HIS A 200 8.44 -27.34 -5.06
N GLY A 201 7.68 -26.25 -5.14
CA GLY A 201 6.22 -26.26 -4.91
C GLY A 201 5.39 -26.86 -6.04
N GLY A 202 6.00 -27.20 -7.18
CA GLY A 202 5.35 -27.87 -8.31
C GLY A 202 5.37 -29.39 -8.23
N ILE A 203 6.10 -29.96 -7.27
CA ILE A 203 6.17 -31.41 -7.05
C ILE A 203 4.96 -31.85 -6.24
N ASP A 204 4.36 -32.99 -6.62
CA ASP A 204 3.27 -33.58 -5.86
C ASP A 204 3.71 -33.90 -4.42
N GLN A 205 2.77 -33.80 -3.49
CA GLN A 205 3.09 -33.97 -2.08
C GLN A 205 3.59 -35.38 -1.73
N PHE A 206 3.08 -36.42 -2.41
CA PHE A 206 3.55 -37.79 -2.20
C PHE A 206 5.01 -37.93 -2.64
N ASP A 207 5.33 -37.44 -3.83
CA ASP A 207 6.69 -37.45 -4.39
C ASP A 207 7.65 -36.59 -3.56
N ARG A 208 7.17 -35.47 -3.02
CA ARG A 208 7.89 -34.60 -2.11
C ARG A 208 8.27 -35.34 -0.82
N ASP A 209 7.33 -36.04 -0.21
CA ASP A 209 7.56 -36.82 1.02
C ASP A 209 8.53 -37.98 0.76
N SER A 210 8.41 -38.66 -0.40
CA SER A 210 9.36 -39.70 -0.84
C SER A 210 10.77 -39.13 -1.02
N THR A 211 10.90 -38.04 -1.78
CA THR A 211 12.19 -37.38 -2.06
C THR A 211 12.90 -36.96 -0.77
N ILE A 212 12.16 -36.38 0.18
CA ILE A 212 12.72 -36.01 1.50
C ILE A 212 13.18 -37.26 2.26
N THR A 213 12.43 -38.36 2.19
CA THR A 213 12.78 -39.62 2.85
C THR A 213 14.05 -40.23 2.24
N ASP A 214 14.13 -40.27 0.91
CA ASP A 214 15.27 -40.78 0.16
C ASP A 214 16.53 -39.92 0.34
N PHE A 215 16.36 -38.61 0.47
CA PHE A 215 17.45 -37.71 0.80
C PHE A 215 17.94 -37.91 2.25
N LYS A 216 17.02 -38.11 3.20
CA LYS A 216 17.38 -38.38 4.61
C LYS A 216 18.05 -39.74 4.81
N SER A 217 17.67 -40.75 4.02
CA SER A 217 18.28 -42.08 4.07
C SER A 217 19.62 -42.15 3.30
N GLY A 218 19.92 -41.15 2.47
CA GLY A 218 21.14 -41.09 1.67
C GLY A 218 21.06 -41.84 0.34
N VAL A 219 19.88 -42.35 -0.04
CA VAL A 219 19.62 -42.90 -1.39
C VAL A 219 19.84 -41.82 -2.45
N ILE A 220 19.39 -40.60 -2.14
CA ILE A 220 19.66 -39.41 -2.93
C ILE A 220 20.66 -38.55 -2.14
N LYS A 221 21.79 -38.21 -2.76
CA LYS A 221 22.84 -37.41 -2.11
C LYS A 221 22.72 -35.92 -2.40
N ILE A 222 22.10 -35.51 -3.50
CA ILE A 222 21.95 -34.11 -3.89
C ILE A 222 20.48 -33.73 -3.98
N LEU A 223 20.12 -32.65 -3.30
CA LEU A 223 18.78 -32.08 -3.39
C LEU A 223 18.87 -30.69 -4.02
N VAL A 224 18.19 -30.48 -5.14
CA VAL A 224 18.11 -29.17 -5.79
C VAL A 224 16.78 -28.52 -5.40
N ALA A 225 16.81 -27.44 -4.65
CA ALA A 225 15.62 -26.90 -4.00
C ALA A 225 15.46 -25.39 -4.17
N THR A 226 14.20 -24.94 -4.21
CA THR A 226 13.91 -23.51 -4.03
C THR A 226 13.91 -23.16 -2.54
N SER A 227 14.13 -21.88 -2.22
CA SER A 227 14.20 -21.41 -0.82
C SER A 227 12.97 -21.77 -0.01
N VAL A 228 11.78 -21.65 -0.62
CA VAL A 228 10.50 -21.94 0.05
C VAL A 228 10.38 -23.42 0.37
N ALA A 229 10.76 -24.26 -0.59
CA ALA A 229 10.55 -25.69 -0.52
C ALA A 229 11.53 -26.40 0.42
N ALA A 230 12.74 -25.86 0.66
CA ALA A 230 13.67 -26.46 1.62
C ALA A 230 13.49 -25.96 3.08
N ARG A 231 12.54 -25.04 3.35
CA ARG A 231 12.29 -24.59 4.74
C ARG A 231 11.72 -25.73 5.59
N GLY A 232 12.12 -25.79 6.85
CA GLY A 232 11.74 -26.89 7.75
C GLY A 232 12.36 -28.25 7.40
N LEU A 233 13.24 -28.33 6.40
CA LEU A 233 13.97 -29.56 6.11
C LEU A 233 15.10 -29.74 7.13
N ASP A 234 14.98 -30.78 7.96
CA ASP A 234 16.00 -31.19 8.93
C ASP A 234 16.75 -32.44 8.45
N VAL A 235 18.04 -32.28 8.15
CA VAL A 235 18.93 -33.34 7.65
C VAL A 235 20.24 -33.26 8.43
N LYS A 236 20.58 -34.35 9.12
CA LYS A 236 21.73 -34.40 10.05
C LYS A 236 23.08 -34.34 9.34
N ASN A 237 23.20 -34.96 8.17
CA ASN A 237 24.48 -35.14 7.46
C ASN A 237 24.60 -34.23 6.23
N LEU A 238 24.27 -32.95 6.38
CA LEU A 238 24.38 -31.98 5.30
C LEU A 238 25.76 -31.33 5.34
N ILE A 239 26.65 -31.74 4.44
CA ILE A 239 28.05 -31.29 4.41
C ILE A 239 28.23 -29.99 3.60
N LEU A 240 27.45 -29.85 2.52
CA LEU A 240 27.62 -28.76 1.56
C LEU A 240 26.28 -28.12 1.24
N VAL A 241 26.23 -26.79 1.37
CA VAL A 241 25.17 -25.94 0.83
C VAL A 241 25.75 -25.15 -0.34
N VAL A 242 25.11 -25.22 -1.51
CA VAL A 242 25.46 -24.40 -2.67
C VAL A 242 24.30 -23.46 -2.97
N ASN A 243 24.48 -22.17 -2.79
CA ASN A 243 23.60 -21.16 -3.37
C ASN A 243 23.99 -20.99 -4.85
N TYR A 244 23.39 -21.80 -5.71
CA TYR A 244 23.58 -21.69 -7.17
C TYR A 244 23.06 -20.33 -7.66
N ASP A 245 21.94 -19.91 -7.09
CA ASP A 245 21.45 -18.53 -7.20
C ASP A 245 21.51 -17.86 -5.84
N CYS A 246 22.23 -16.73 -5.77
CA CYS A 246 22.31 -15.90 -4.59
C CYS A 246 20.88 -15.46 -4.17
N PRO A 247 20.50 -15.61 -2.89
CA PRO A 247 19.20 -15.13 -2.41
C PRO A 247 19.08 -13.61 -2.52
N ASN A 248 17.85 -13.10 -2.60
CA ASN A 248 17.58 -11.65 -2.68
C ASN A 248 17.58 -10.95 -1.32
N HIS A 249 17.56 -11.73 -0.23
CA HIS A 249 17.45 -11.23 1.14
C HIS A 249 18.54 -11.86 2.02
N TYR A 250 19.06 -11.08 2.96
CA TYR A 250 20.10 -11.52 3.88
C TYR A 250 19.62 -12.63 4.81
N GLU A 251 18.37 -12.54 5.26
CA GLU A 251 17.74 -13.51 6.13
C GLU A 251 17.67 -14.87 5.43
N ASP A 252 17.31 -14.91 4.15
CA ASP A 252 17.33 -16.14 3.36
C ASP A 252 18.74 -16.72 3.22
N TYR A 253 19.75 -15.87 3.03
CA TYR A 253 21.16 -16.31 3.01
C TYR A 253 21.54 -17.04 4.30
N VAL A 254 21.32 -16.39 5.46
CA VAL A 254 21.67 -16.96 6.78
C VAL A 254 21.00 -18.31 6.98
N HIS A 255 19.73 -18.43 6.62
CA HIS A 255 18.98 -19.67 6.79
C HIS A 255 19.36 -20.79 5.83
N ARG A 256 19.71 -20.48 4.57
CA ARG A 256 20.21 -21.48 3.62
C ARG A 256 21.54 -22.02 4.09
N VAL A 257 22.47 -21.13 4.44
CA VAL A 257 23.80 -21.48 4.95
C VAL A 257 23.71 -22.24 6.28
N GLY A 258 22.76 -21.89 7.14
CA GLY A 258 22.46 -22.60 8.39
C GLY A 258 21.82 -23.99 8.23
N ARG A 259 21.68 -24.52 7.01
CA ARG A 259 21.30 -25.92 6.77
C ARG A 259 22.48 -26.88 6.98
N THR A 260 23.71 -26.39 6.92
CA THR A 260 24.92 -27.14 7.30
C THR A 260 25.50 -26.63 8.62
N GLY A 261 26.57 -27.25 9.11
CA GLY A 261 27.23 -26.85 10.36
C GLY A 261 26.40 -27.14 11.62
N ARG A 262 25.69 -28.28 11.64
CA ARG A 262 24.80 -28.70 12.73
C ARG A 262 25.41 -29.84 13.53
N ALA A 263 25.01 -29.95 14.81
CA ALA A 263 25.37 -31.06 15.70
C ALA A 263 26.90 -31.31 15.85
N GLY A 264 27.72 -30.25 15.80
CA GLY A 264 29.17 -30.33 15.99
C GLY A 264 29.97 -30.74 14.74
N HIS A 265 29.30 -30.96 13.60
CA HIS A 265 29.98 -31.17 12.32
C HIS A 265 30.26 -29.84 11.62
N LYS A 266 31.44 -29.71 11.02
CA LYS A 266 31.76 -28.56 10.16
C LYS A 266 30.96 -28.63 8.88
N GLY A 267 30.49 -27.46 8.43
CA GLY A 267 29.74 -27.29 7.21
C GLY A 267 30.44 -26.41 6.20
N TYR A 268 30.13 -26.59 4.92
CA TYR A 268 30.63 -25.73 3.85
C TYR A 268 29.47 -25.08 3.11
N ALA A 269 29.59 -23.78 2.86
CA ALA A 269 28.62 -23.04 2.07
C ALA A 269 29.30 -22.28 0.93
N TYR A 270 28.86 -22.52 -0.30
CA TYR A 270 29.34 -21.82 -1.48
C TYR A 270 28.22 -20.99 -2.08
N THR A 271 28.50 -19.73 -2.40
CA THR A 271 27.52 -18.83 -3.00
C THR A 271 28.05 -18.28 -4.31
N PHE A 272 27.32 -18.55 -5.40
CA PHE A 272 27.63 -17.99 -6.71
C PHE A 272 26.97 -16.62 -6.84
N ILE A 273 27.78 -15.64 -7.24
CA ILE A 273 27.36 -14.26 -7.38
C ILE A 273 27.65 -13.82 -8.81
N LEU A 274 26.61 -13.35 -9.49
CA LEU A 274 26.73 -12.79 -10.82
C LEU A 274 27.40 -11.41 -10.73
N PRO A 275 28.42 -11.12 -11.58
CA PRO A 275 29.12 -9.83 -11.58
C PRO A 275 28.20 -8.61 -11.79
N GLU A 276 27.06 -8.82 -12.45
CA GLU A 276 26.06 -7.80 -12.74
C GLU A 276 24.75 -8.13 -12.01
N HIS A 277 24.04 -7.09 -11.57
CA HIS A 277 22.72 -7.15 -10.92
C HIS A 277 22.68 -7.71 -9.48
N GLN A 278 23.79 -8.28 -8.98
CA GLN A 278 23.87 -8.82 -7.61
C GLN A 278 24.89 -8.10 -6.72
N GLU A 279 25.32 -6.90 -7.11
CA GLU A 279 26.33 -6.11 -6.40
C GLU A 279 25.85 -5.69 -5.00
N ARG A 280 24.56 -5.40 -4.85
CA ARG A 280 23.96 -5.15 -3.53
C ARG A 280 24.04 -6.39 -2.62
N MET A 281 23.76 -7.57 -3.17
CA MET A 281 23.85 -8.82 -2.42
C MET A 281 25.29 -9.20 -2.10
N ALA A 282 26.26 -8.83 -2.93
CA ALA A 282 27.67 -8.97 -2.60
C ALA A 282 28.02 -8.25 -1.28
N GLY A 283 27.46 -7.06 -1.04
CA GLY A 283 27.63 -6.35 0.24
C GLY A 283 26.96 -7.06 1.43
N GLU A 284 25.77 -7.62 1.24
CA GLU A 284 25.08 -8.40 2.29
C GLU A 284 25.83 -9.69 2.63
N VAL A 285 26.41 -10.35 1.62
CA VAL A 285 27.28 -11.51 1.82
C VAL A 285 28.57 -11.09 2.52
N CYS A 286 29.21 -9.98 2.13
CA CYS A 286 30.37 -9.43 2.87
C CYS A 286 30.03 -9.20 4.35
N ARG A 287 28.85 -8.62 4.64
CA ARG A 287 28.36 -8.46 6.02
C ARG A 287 28.24 -9.82 6.74
N ALA A 288 27.77 -10.88 6.07
CA ALA A 288 27.68 -12.21 6.66
C ALA A 288 29.05 -12.79 7.04
N PHE A 289 30.06 -12.59 6.20
CA PHE A 289 31.45 -12.98 6.50
C PHE A 289 31.98 -12.22 7.73
N GLU A 290 31.88 -10.89 7.71
CA GLU A 290 32.40 -10.04 8.78
C GLU A 290 31.72 -10.33 10.13
N THR A 291 30.39 -10.52 10.11
CA THR A 291 29.63 -10.83 11.33
C THR A 291 29.95 -12.23 11.87
N ALA A 292 30.30 -13.18 11.00
CA ALA A 292 30.79 -14.51 11.42
C ALA A 292 32.28 -14.51 11.83
N GLY A 293 32.96 -13.37 11.82
CA GLY A 293 34.39 -13.26 12.12
C GLY A 293 35.33 -13.72 11.00
N ALA A 294 34.81 -13.95 9.80
CA ALA A 294 35.58 -14.33 8.61
C ALA A 294 35.92 -13.09 7.75
N LYS A 295 37.02 -13.15 7.01
CA LYS A 295 37.36 -12.10 6.04
C LYS A 295 36.64 -12.37 4.72
N PRO A 296 35.87 -11.42 4.17
CA PRO A 296 35.24 -11.60 2.87
C PRO A 296 36.30 -11.69 1.76
N PRO A 297 36.03 -12.43 0.67
CA PRO A 297 36.92 -12.46 -0.50
C PRO A 297 37.19 -11.05 -1.05
N ALA A 298 38.43 -10.77 -1.44
CA ALA A 298 38.84 -9.44 -1.91
C ALA A 298 38.05 -8.99 -3.14
N GLU A 299 37.78 -9.90 -4.07
CA GLU A 299 37.00 -9.65 -5.28
C GLU A 299 35.55 -9.27 -4.95
N LEU A 300 34.94 -9.95 -3.98
CA LEU A 300 33.58 -9.67 -3.51
C LEU A 300 33.48 -8.28 -2.88
N LYS A 301 34.48 -7.93 -2.05
CA LYS A 301 34.56 -6.61 -1.45
C LYS A 301 34.75 -5.52 -2.50
N ALA A 302 35.64 -5.74 -3.46
CA ALA A 302 35.87 -4.80 -4.57
C ALA A 302 34.61 -4.56 -5.41
N MET A 303 33.85 -5.62 -5.68
CA MET A 303 32.55 -5.54 -6.37
C MET A 303 31.55 -4.66 -5.61
N PHE A 304 31.43 -4.84 -4.29
CA PHE A 304 30.53 -4.02 -3.48
C PHE A 304 30.98 -2.56 -3.38
N GLU A 305 32.29 -2.30 -3.22
CA GLU A 305 32.81 -0.93 -3.18
C GLU A 305 32.60 -0.19 -4.51
N LYS A 306 32.76 -0.88 -5.65
CA LYS A 306 32.45 -0.31 -6.97
C LYS A 306 30.98 0.10 -7.06
N PHE A 307 30.06 -0.77 -6.64
CA PHE A 307 28.63 -0.47 -6.62
C PHE A 307 28.29 0.70 -5.68
N LYS A 308 28.93 0.76 -4.50
CA LYS A 308 28.75 1.86 -3.56
C LYS A 308 29.22 3.19 -4.16
N ALA A 309 30.35 3.20 -4.87
CA ALA A 309 30.86 4.37 -5.57
C ALA A 309 29.92 4.82 -6.72
N GLU A 310 29.39 3.88 -7.50
CA GLU A 310 28.42 4.16 -8.57
C GLU A 310 27.10 4.72 -8.02
N MET A 311 26.58 4.17 -6.93
CA MET A 311 25.37 4.67 -6.28
C MET A 311 25.61 6.05 -5.64
N ALA A 312 26.77 6.28 -5.04
CA ALA A 312 27.17 7.59 -4.53
C ALA A 312 27.26 8.63 -5.65
N ALA A 313 27.80 8.28 -6.82
CA ALA A 313 27.81 9.13 -8.00
C ALA A 313 26.39 9.48 -8.50
N GLN A 314 25.41 8.59 -8.27
CA GLN A 314 23.99 8.84 -8.53
C GLN A 314 23.27 9.57 -7.38
N GLY A 315 24.00 10.02 -6.34
CA GLY A 315 23.43 10.69 -5.17
C GLY A 315 22.60 9.77 -4.25
N LYS A 316 22.79 8.45 -4.32
CA LYS A 316 22.09 7.46 -3.49
C LYS A 316 23.04 6.86 -2.47
N GLU A 317 22.65 6.89 -1.19
CA GLU A 317 23.34 6.13 -0.15
C GLU A 317 22.87 4.67 -0.14
N VAL A 318 23.83 3.73 -0.17
CA VAL A 318 23.57 2.31 -0.01
C VAL A 318 23.75 1.95 1.46
N HIS A 319 22.67 1.51 2.10
CA HIS A 319 22.72 0.97 3.46
C HIS A 319 22.60 -0.56 3.41
N LEU A 320 23.57 -1.24 4.01
CA LEU A 320 23.56 -2.70 4.23
C LEU A 320 22.91 -3.01 5.57
N GLY A 321 22.04 -4.01 5.60
CA GLY A 321 21.11 -4.24 6.69
C GLY A 321 20.08 -3.12 6.77
N GLY A 322 18.79 -3.46 6.79
CA GLY A 322 17.75 -2.45 7.04
C GLY A 322 18.13 -1.71 8.31
N LYS A 323 18.17 -0.36 8.29
CA LYS A 323 18.63 0.51 9.40
C LYS A 323 18.09 0.00 10.74
N GLY A 324 18.79 -0.95 11.37
CA GLY A 324 18.53 -1.36 12.73
C GLY A 324 18.81 -0.14 13.59
N PHE A 325 18.00 0.08 14.60
CA PHE A 325 18.11 1.21 15.49
C PHE A 325 19.46 1.11 16.24
N ALA A 326 20.53 1.67 15.66
CA ALA A 326 21.80 1.94 16.35
C ALA A 326 21.72 3.26 17.12
N GLY A 327 20.56 3.55 17.70
CA GLY A 327 20.37 4.53 18.76
C GLY A 327 20.18 3.76 20.05
N SER A 328 20.78 4.23 21.14
CA SER A 328 20.70 3.70 22.51
C SER A 328 19.50 2.77 22.76
N GLY A 329 19.78 1.53 23.17
CA GLY A 329 18.74 0.56 23.50
C GLY A 329 17.67 1.15 24.42
N TYR A 330 16.42 0.80 24.10
CA TYR A 330 15.26 1.05 24.95
C TYR A 330 15.53 0.46 26.34
N LYS A 331 15.34 1.26 27.39
CA LYS A 331 15.28 0.75 28.76
C LYS A 331 13.81 0.52 29.09
N TYR A 332 13.51 -0.59 29.73
CA TYR A 332 12.15 -0.94 30.15
C TYR A 332 11.72 -0.11 31.37
N ASP A 333 11.84 1.22 31.29
CA ASP A 333 11.56 2.13 32.39
C ASP A 333 10.17 2.79 32.20
N GLU A 334 9.46 3.03 33.30
CA GLU A 334 8.08 3.55 33.31
C GLU A 334 7.94 4.91 32.58
N ASP A 335 8.99 5.74 32.63
CA ASP A 335 9.05 7.04 31.97
C ASP A 335 9.00 6.94 30.43
N GLU A 336 9.58 5.88 29.85
CA GLU A 336 9.59 5.66 28.39
C GLU A 336 8.25 5.07 27.92
N ALA A 337 7.56 4.30 28.77
CA ALA A 337 6.20 3.83 28.54
C ALA A 337 5.18 4.99 28.60
N GLU A 338 5.36 5.95 29.52
CA GLU A 338 4.57 7.18 29.56
C GLU A 338 4.84 8.08 28.36
N ALA A 339 6.10 8.22 27.93
CA ALA A 339 6.44 8.97 26.72
C ALA A 339 5.83 8.32 25.45
N GLU A 340 5.82 6.99 25.35
CA GLU A 340 5.19 6.27 24.25
C GLU A 340 3.65 6.33 24.31
N ALA A 341 3.05 6.28 25.50
CA ALA A 341 1.62 6.49 25.70
C ALA A 341 1.20 7.92 25.29
N THR A 342 2.01 8.92 25.65
CA THR A 342 1.80 10.32 25.28
C THR A 342 1.99 10.53 23.78
N LYS A 343 2.98 9.88 23.17
CA LYS A 343 3.23 9.92 21.71
C LYS A 343 2.16 9.18 20.91
N LYS A 344 1.65 8.05 21.41
CA LYS A 344 0.48 7.34 20.85
C LYS A 344 -0.78 8.17 21.00
N LYS A 345 -0.99 8.85 22.14
CA LYS A 345 -2.11 9.77 22.37
C LYS A 345 -2.05 10.98 21.45
N MET A 346 -0.86 11.57 21.26
CA MET A 346 -0.60 12.67 20.35
C MET A 346 -0.82 12.25 18.88
N THR A 347 -0.35 11.06 18.49
CA THR A 347 -0.52 10.54 17.11
C THR A 347 -1.98 10.16 16.84
N ARG A 348 -2.68 9.65 17.85
CA ARG A 348 -4.11 9.33 17.80
C ARG A 348 -4.98 10.60 17.74
N LEU A 349 -4.56 11.68 18.41
CA LEU A 349 -5.17 13.02 18.30
C LEU A 349 -4.93 13.64 16.91
N VAL A 350 -3.71 13.50 16.38
CA VAL A 350 -3.32 14.04 15.06
C VAL A 350 -3.97 13.28 13.90
N CYS A 351 -4.27 11.99 14.08
CA CYS A 351 -4.94 11.16 13.09
C CYS A 351 -6.46 11.01 13.29
N GLY A 352 -7.06 11.72 14.25
CA GLY A 352 -8.52 11.78 14.42
C GLY A 352 -9.17 10.42 14.69
N MET A 353 -8.59 9.59 15.56
CA MET A 353 -9.16 8.30 15.93
C MET A 353 -9.56 8.29 17.40
N GLU A 354 -10.80 8.61 17.71
CA GLU A 354 -11.47 8.04 18.88
C GLU A 354 -12.55 7.05 18.43
N HIS A 355 -12.46 5.87 19.06
CA HIS A 355 -13.47 4.83 19.26
C HIS A 355 -13.95 3.95 18.08
N GLY A 356 -14.44 2.78 18.52
CA GLY A 356 -14.51 1.54 17.77
C GLY A 356 -15.66 1.49 16.77
N ALA A 357 -15.77 0.32 16.13
CA ALA A 357 -16.86 -0.01 15.24
C ALA A 357 -18.20 0.08 15.98
N ASP A 358 -18.86 1.23 15.85
CA ASP A 358 -20.30 1.49 15.77
C ASP A 358 -20.47 2.99 16.07
N ASP A 359 -20.86 3.77 15.06
CA ASP A 359 -21.41 5.14 15.07
C ASP A 359 -20.83 6.00 13.92
N ASP A 360 -21.36 5.83 12.71
CA ASP A 360 -21.07 6.68 11.53
C ASP A 360 -21.40 8.17 11.78
N ASP A 361 -22.17 8.50 12.82
CA ASP A 361 -22.61 9.86 13.16
C ASP A 361 -21.54 10.69 13.88
N GLU A 362 -20.58 10.07 14.59
CA GLU A 362 -19.56 10.77 15.39
C GLU A 362 -18.35 11.23 14.53
N LEU A 363 -18.04 10.49 13.46
CA LEU A 363 -17.07 10.88 12.43
C LEU A 363 -17.52 12.12 11.66
N ASP A 364 -18.84 12.28 11.48
CA ASP A 364 -19.47 13.39 10.77
C ASP A 364 -19.33 14.72 11.51
N GLU A 365 -19.49 14.71 12.84
CA GLU A 365 -19.24 15.87 13.70
C GLU A 365 -17.75 16.24 13.75
N GLN A 366 -16.85 15.28 13.85
CA GLN A 366 -15.41 15.54 13.94
C GLN A 366 -14.80 16.06 12.62
N LEU A 367 -15.23 15.54 11.46
CA LEU A 367 -14.78 16.04 10.15
C LEU A 367 -15.33 17.45 9.87
N SER A 368 -16.58 17.71 10.28
CA SER A 368 -17.20 19.04 10.26
C SER A 368 -16.42 20.04 11.11
N MET A 369 -15.98 19.64 12.31
CA MET A 369 -15.20 20.50 13.22
C MET A 369 -13.74 20.73 12.76
N MET A 370 -13.11 19.79 12.04
CA MET A 370 -11.73 19.93 11.55
C MET A 370 -11.59 20.80 10.29
N ILE A 371 -12.65 20.95 9.50
CA ILE A 371 -12.65 21.84 8.33
C ILE A 371 -12.83 23.28 8.81
N LYS A 372 -11.71 23.95 9.05
CA LYS A 372 -11.69 25.39 9.29
C LYS A 372 -12.13 26.09 8.01
N SER A 373 -13.33 26.66 8.02
CA SER A 373 -13.80 27.50 6.94
C SER A 373 -13.86 28.96 7.37
N LYS A 374 -13.40 29.84 6.48
CA LYS A 374 -13.53 31.29 6.64
C LYS A 374 -14.52 31.78 5.60
N ARG A 375 -15.69 32.19 6.06
CA ARG A 375 -16.73 32.76 5.20
C ARG A 375 -16.54 34.26 5.09
N ARG A 376 -16.69 34.79 3.88
CA ARG A 376 -16.78 36.21 3.62
C ARG A 376 -17.96 36.48 2.70
N VAL A 377 -18.77 37.47 3.08
CA VAL A 377 -19.80 38.02 2.20
C VAL A 377 -19.13 39.15 1.42
N VAL A 378 -19.13 39.04 0.09
CA VAL A 378 -18.63 40.10 -0.78
C VAL A 378 -19.83 40.83 -1.33
N GLU A 379 -20.08 42.00 -0.75
CA GLU A 379 -21.08 42.96 -1.23
C GLU A 379 -20.38 43.95 -2.14
N GLY A 380 -20.76 43.93 -3.42
CA GLY A 380 -20.31 44.91 -4.39
C GLY A 380 -21.42 45.90 -4.67
N GLN A 381 -21.24 47.16 -4.24
CA GLN A 381 -21.86 48.28 -4.96
C GLN A 381 -21.05 48.50 -6.23
N MET A 382 -21.71 48.78 -7.36
CA MET A 382 -21.01 49.17 -8.58
C MET A 382 -20.46 50.60 -8.44
N GLY A 383 -19.42 50.75 -7.63
CA GLY A 383 -18.62 51.96 -7.45
C GLY A 383 -17.28 51.79 -8.16
N GLN A 384 -17.22 52.23 -9.42
CA GLN A 384 -16.01 52.46 -10.24
C GLN A 384 -14.79 51.62 -9.89
N ASN A 385 -14.82 50.32 -10.21
CA ASN A 385 -13.57 49.57 -10.25
C ASN A 385 -12.75 50.06 -11.45
N SER A 386 -11.48 50.33 -11.19
CA SER A 386 -10.52 51.02 -12.04
C SER A 386 -10.24 50.22 -13.32
N LEU A 387 -11.10 50.36 -14.32
CA LEU A 387 -10.77 50.06 -15.71
C LEU A 387 -9.66 51.02 -16.13
N LYS A 388 -8.51 50.47 -16.53
CA LYS A 388 -7.48 51.21 -17.27
C LYS A 388 -8.19 51.91 -18.44
N LYS A 389 -8.26 53.24 -18.37
CA LYS A 389 -8.80 54.11 -19.43
C LYS A 389 -8.06 53.83 -20.75
N ASN A 390 -8.70 53.08 -21.64
CA ASN A 390 -8.35 53.05 -23.05
C ASN A 390 -9.16 54.14 -23.75
N VAL A 391 -8.52 55.29 -23.95
CA VAL A 391 -9.11 56.56 -24.41
C VAL A 391 -9.77 56.45 -25.81
N ASP A 392 -9.49 55.41 -26.57
CA ASP A 392 -9.98 55.22 -27.95
C ASP A 392 -11.39 54.59 -28.10
N VAL A 393 -11.99 54.07 -27.02
CA VAL A 393 -13.29 53.34 -27.10
C VAL A 393 -14.48 54.23 -26.74
N GLU A 394 -14.34 55.16 -25.78
CA GLU A 394 -15.40 56.09 -25.37
C GLU A 394 -15.80 57.04 -26.50
N ASP A 395 -14.83 57.48 -27.30
CA ASP A 395 -15.04 58.42 -28.41
C ASP A 395 -15.83 57.79 -29.59
N LYS A 396 -15.74 56.47 -29.75
CA LYS A 396 -16.48 55.71 -30.76
C LYS A 396 -17.92 55.42 -30.31
N VAL A 397 -18.12 55.13 -29.02
CA VAL A 397 -19.45 54.89 -28.43
C VAL A 397 -20.26 56.17 -28.33
N ALA A 398 -19.62 57.31 -28.04
CA ALA A 398 -20.27 58.63 -28.04
C ALA A 398 -20.75 59.04 -29.45
N LYS A 399 -19.92 58.81 -30.49
CA LYS A 399 -20.31 59.05 -31.89
C LYS A 399 -21.45 58.13 -32.35
N ALA A 400 -21.46 56.86 -31.91
CA ALA A 400 -22.53 55.93 -32.20
C ALA A 400 -23.87 56.30 -31.53
N LYS A 401 -23.84 56.73 -30.26
CA LYS A 401 -25.04 57.24 -29.54
C LYS A 401 -25.59 58.51 -30.19
N ALA A 402 -24.73 59.47 -30.54
CA ALA A 402 -25.16 60.70 -31.21
C ALA A 402 -25.76 60.44 -32.61
N MET A 403 -25.26 59.44 -33.32
CA MET A 403 -25.82 59.02 -34.62
C MET A 403 -27.16 58.29 -34.46
N ALA A 404 -27.32 57.49 -33.40
CA ALA A 404 -28.57 56.81 -33.07
C ALA A 404 -29.68 57.78 -32.62
N GLU A 405 -29.36 58.82 -31.84
CA GLU A 405 -30.30 59.88 -31.48
C GLU A 405 -30.72 60.75 -32.68
N LYS A 406 -29.79 61.05 -33.60
CA LYS A 406 -30.11 61.71 -34.87
C LYS A 406 -31.05 60.87 -35.75
N LEU A 407 -30.88 59.54 -35.77
CA LEU A 407 -31.75 58.62 -36.50
C LEU A 407 -33.13 58.46 -35.84
N ALA A 408 -33.22 58.51 -34.51
CA ALA A 408 -34.47 58.41 -33.78
C ALA A 408 -35.33 59.69 -33.91
N THR A 409 -34.68 60.87 -33.93
CA THR A 409 -35.35 62.17 -34.12
C THR A 409 -35.87 62.36 -35.55
N LEU A 410 -35.17 61.82 -36.56
CA LEU A 410 -35.59 61.88 -37.98
C LEU A 410 -36.83 61.05 -38.31
N ARG A 411 -37.24 60.11 -37.44
CA ARG A 411 -38.27 59.13 -37.77
C ARG A 411 -39.51 59.15 -36.87
N ASN A 412 -39.67 60.19 -36.03
CA ASN A 412 -40.88 60.49 -35.24
C ASN A 412 -41.67 59.26 -34.73
N LEU A 413 -40.97 58.34 -34.05
CA LEU A 413 -41.48 57.04 -33.61
C LEU A 413 -42.03 57.03 -32.16
N ASN A 414 -42.32 58.19 -31.58
CA ASN A 414 -42.93 58.31 -30.24
C ASN A 414 -44.46 58.52 -30.29
N ALA A 415 -45.15 57.83 -31.20
CA ALA A 415 -46.59 57.62 -31.09
C ALA A 415 -46.83 56.32 -30.30
N PRO A 416 -47.80 56.28 -29.36
CA PRO A 416 -48.08 55.08 -28.57
C PRO A 416 -48.45 53.91 -29.50
N ALA A 417 -47.89 52.74 -29.16
CA ALA A 417 -47.95 51.52 -29.95
C ALA A 417 -49.37 51.23 -30.49
N GLU A 418 -49.53 51.33 -31.82
CA GLU A 418 -50.64 50.67 -32.50
C GLU A 418 -50.56 49.18 -32.18
N LYS A 419 -51.66 48.64 -31.65
CA LYS A 419 -51.78 47.23 -31.24
C LYS A 419 -51.36 46.31 -32.39
N ASP A 420 -50.48 45.37 -32.05
CA ASP A 420 -49.81 44.45 -32.97
C ASP A 420 -50.83 43.68 -33.82
N ALA A 421 -50.49 43.43 -35.09
CA ALA A 421 -51.39 42.76 -36.03
C ALA A 421 -51.78 41.36 -35.52
N ALA A 422 -50.85 40.67 -34.82
CA ALA A 422 -51.10 39.40 -34.17
C ALA A 422 -52.15 39.47 -33.03
N GLN A 423 -52.26 40.60 -32.33
CA GLN A 423 -53.27 40.83 -31.29
C GLN A 423 -54.65 41.11 -31.90
N LYS A 424 -54.71 41.86 -33.00
CA LYS A 424 -55.96 42.12 -33.75
C LYS A 424 -56.51 40.86 -34.40
N THR A 425 -55.64 39.99 -34.92
CA THR A 425 -56.05 38.69 -35.48
C THR A 425 -56.52 37.73 -34.39
N ALA A 426 -55.87 37.70 -33.22
CA ALA A 426 -56.33 36.88 -32.08
C ALA A 426 -57.69 37.32 -31.51
N GLU A 427 -57.98 38.63 -31.44
CA GLU A 427 -59.32 39.14 -31.05
C GLU A 427 -60.40 38.87 -32.11
N ALA A 428 -60.07 38.90 -33.41
CA ALA A 428 -60.99 38.56 -34.49
C ALA A 428 -61.33 37.06 -34.51
N ILE A 429 -60.35 36.21 -34.17
CA ILE A 429 -60.54 34.76 -34.01
C ILE A 429 -61.42 34.44 -32.80
N MET A 430 -61.24 35.14 -31.66
CA MET A 430 -62.13 34.97 -30.49
C MET A 430 -63.57 35.47 -30.72
N LYS A 431 -63.80 36.35 -31.70
CA LYS A 431 -65.13 36.86 -32.09
C LYS A 431 -65.72 36.19 -33.34
N GLY A 432 -65.09 35.14 -33.87
CA GLY A 432 -65.64 34.28 -34.94
C GLY A 432 -65.59 34.85 -36.36
N GLY A 433 -64.54 35.60 -36.73
CA GLY A 433 -64.31 36.06 -38.11
C GLY A 433 -63.15 35.36 -38.81
N ASP A 434 -63.24 35.18 -40.14
CA ASP A 434 -62.23 34.52 -40.99
C ASP A 434 -60.95 35.37 -41.22
N ILE A 435 -59.82 34.66 -41.41
CA ILE A 435 -58.44 35.15 -41.31
C ILE A 435 -57.82 35.39 -42.71
N ALA A 436 -57.24 36.58 -42.95
CA ALA A 436 -56.43 36.88 -44.14
C ALA A 436 -54.90 36.71 -43.88
N PRO A 437 -54.10 36.29 -44.88
CA PRO A 437 -52.68 35.92 -44.71
C PRO A 437 -51.74 37.12 -44.52
N ILE A 438 -50.73 36.98 -43.65
CA ILE A 438 -49.79 38.06 -43.28
C ILE A 438 -48.56 38.08 -44.20
N GLU A 439 -48.34 39.23 -44.85
CA GLU A 439 -47.15 39.57 -45.65
C GLU A 439 -45.95 39.91 -44.73
N MET A 440 -44.76 39.34 -44.98
CA MET A 440 -43.59 39.52 -44.11
C MET A 440 -43.02 40.95 -44.20
N THR A 441 -43.14 41.71 -43.11
CA THR A 441 -42.64 43.09 -43.02
C THR A 441 -41.12 43.14 -42.79
N SER A 442 -40.48 44.23 -43.23
CA SER A 442 -39.03 44.47 -43.10
C SER A 442 -38.50 44.35 -41.67
N LYS A 443 -39.38 44.54 -40.67
CA LYS A 443 -39.10 44.37 -39.25
C LYS A 443 -38.85 42.91 -38.86
N MET A 444 -39.55 41.94 -39.48
CA MET A 444 -39.34 40.52 -39.22
C MET A 444 -38.00 40.03 -39.79
N ILE A 445 -37.61 40.53 -40.97
CA ILE A 445 -36.31 40.19 -41.59
C ILE A 445 -35.14 40.76 -40.75
N ALA A 446 -35.26 41.99 -40.26
CA ALA A 446 -34.26 42.60 -39.39
C ALA A 446 -34.10 41.84 -38.06
N LYS A 447 -35.22 41.37 -37.48
CA LYS A 447 -35.21 40.56 -36.26
C LYS A 447 -34.51 39.22 -36.47
N GLN A 448 -34.80 38.51 -37.57
CA GLN A 448 -34.12 37.25 -37.91
C GLN A 448 -32.60 37.38 -38.09
N LEU A 449 -32.13 38.47 -38.70
CA LEU A 449 -30.69 38.72 -38.85
C LEU A 449 -30.01 39.04 -37.51
N ALA A 450 -30.70 39.79 -36.64
CA ALA A 450 -30.22 40.08 -35.30
C ALA A 450 -30.16 38.81 -34.43
N ASP A 451 -31.17 37.94 -34.52
CA ASP A 451 -31.21 36.69 -33.76
C ASP A 451 -30.10 35.72 -34.19
N LYS A 452 -29.82 35.61 -35.50
CA LYS A 452 -28.66 34.83 -36.00
C LYS A 452 -27.31 35.39 -35.57
N LEU A 453 -27.19 36.72 -35.44
CA LEU A 453 -25.97 37.35 -34.96
C LEU A 453 -25.77 37.08 -33.46
N ASN A 454 -26.86 37.17 -32.69
CA ASN A 454 -26.86 36.87 -31.26
C ASN A 454 -26.52 35.40 -30.99
N GLU A 455 -27.03 34.47 -31.80
CA GLU A 455 -26.73 33.04 -31.71
C GLU A 455 -25.25 32.74 -32.02
N LYS A 456 -24.67 33.41 -33.02
CA LYS A 456 -23.22 33.29 -33.33
C LYS A 456 -22.30 33.87 -32.25
N LEU A 457 -22.78 34.89 -31.54
CA LEU A 457 -22.03 35.54 -30.46
C LEU A 457 -22.33 34.93 -29.08
N ASN A 458 -23.16 33.89 -29.02
CA ASN A 458 -23.67 33.26 -27.80
C ASN A 458 -24.25 34.29 -26.81
N TYR A 459 -24.91 35.32 -27.36
CA TYR A 459 -25.53 36.41 -26.63
C TYR A 459 -27.02 36.09 -26.39
N LEU A 460 -27.36 35.70 -25.16
CA LEU A 460 -28.75 35.54 -24.72
C LEU A 460 -29.30 36.92 -24.33
N GLY A 461 -29.96 37.58 -25.29
CA GLY A 461 -30.57 38.88 -25.06
C GLY A 461 -31.98 38.79 -24.47
N GLY A 462 -32.13 39.13 -23.19
CA GLY A 462 -33.23 39.98 -22.71
C GLY A 462 -34.19 39.40 -21.67
N GLU A 463 -34.11 39.94 -20.45
CA GLU A 463 -35.31 40.48 -19.77
C GLU A 463 -35.14 42.00 -19.63
N ALA A 464 -36.27 42.69 -19.60
CA ALA A 464 -36.42 44.13 -19.76
C ALA A 464 -35.58 44.98 -18.79
N LEU A 465 -35.16 46.17 -19.24
CA LEU A 465 -34.69 47.23 -18.34
C LEU A 465 -35.78 47.50 -17.28
N PRO A 466 -35.50 47.33 -15.98
CA PRO A 466 -36.38 47.86 -14.95
C PRO A 466 -36.28 49.39 -15.00
N THR A 467 -37.42 50.07 -15.07
CA THR A 467 -37.56 51.54 -14.96
C THR A 467 -37.35 52.02 -13.51
N THR A 468 -36.37 51.46 -12.84
CA THR A 468 -35.83 51.85 -11.55
C THR A 468 -34.45 51.20 -11.56
N ILE A 469 -33.36 51.97 -11.47
CA ILE A 469 -32.10 51.36 -11.03
C ILE A 469 -32.39 50.98 -9.58
N GLN A 470 -32.94 49.79 -9.36
CA GLN A 470 -32.58 49.06 -8.17
C GLN A 470 -31.10 48.83 -8.39
N GLU A 471 -30.28 49.45 -7.55
CA GLU A 471 -28.94 48.97 -7.32
C GLU A 471 -29.10 47.48 -7.04
N GLU A 472 -28.94 46.63 -8.06
CA GLU A 472 -28.82 45.21 -7.81
C GLU A 472 -27.54 45.10 -7.03
N GLU A 473 -27.66 45.04 -5.71
CA GLU A 473 -26.59 44.60 -4.84
C GLU A 473 -26.31 43.16 -5.24
N TRP A 474 -25.19 42.94 -5.93
CA TRP A 474 -24.74 41.60 -6.26
C TRP A 474 -24.02 41.12 -5.02
N GLN A 475 -24.73 40.33 -4.22
CA GLN A 475 -24.14 39.61 -3.10
C GLN A 475 -23.69 38.25 -3.62
N TYR A 476 -22.39 37.99 -3.58
CA TYR A 476 -21.89 36.63 -3.76
C TYR A 476 -21.10 36.23 -2.52
N PHE A 477 -21.17 34.93 -2.22
CA PHE A 477 -20.60 34.37 -1.02
C PHE A 477 -19.31 33.66 -1.38
N GLU A 478 -18.25 33.99 -0.65
CA GLU A 478 -16.96 33.30 -0.72
C GLU A 478 -16.74 32.48 0.56
N GLU A 479 -16.30 31.23 0.39
CA GLU A 479 -15.88 30.40 1.52
C GLU A 479 -14.53 29.76 1.20
N GLU A 480 -13.54 30.04 2.06
CA GLU A 480 -12.23 29.42 2.00
C GLU A 480 -12.23 28.15 2.87
N LEU A 481 -11.85 27.02 2.29
CA LEU A 481 -11.69 25.73 2.97
C LEU A 481 -10.21 25.34 3.01
N ASP A 482 -9.61 25.37 4.20
CA ASP A 482 -8.21 25.00 4.39
C ASP A 482 -8.04 23.49 4.23
N ILE A 483 -7.25 23.04 3.24
CA ILE A 483 -7.04 21.61 2.95
C ILE A 483 -5.59 21.15 3.15
N ASN A 484 -4.69 22.04 3.56
CA ASN A 484 -3.26 21.77 3.66
C ASN A 484 -2.92 20.60 4.59
N ASP A 485 -3.61 20.50 5.73
CA ASP A 485 -3.22 19.61 6.82
C ASP A 485 -3.79 18.18 6.66
N PHE A 486 -4.59 17.93 5.62
CA PHE A 486 -5.13 16.60 5.29
C PHE A 486 -4.09 15.72 4.58
N PRO A 487 -4.18 14.38 4.66
CA PRO A 487 -3.24 13.47 3.98
C PRO A 487 -3.15 13.68 2.47
N GLN A 488 -1.98 13.38 1.89
CA GLN A 488 -1.69 13.65 0.47
C GLN A 488 -2.72 13.03 -0.50
N GLN A 489 -3.17 11.80 -0.26
CA GLN A 489 -4.18 11.15 -1.11
C GLN A 489 -5.53 11.85 -1.06
N VAL A 490 -5.95 12.30 0.13
CA VAL A 490 -7.22 13.02 0.32
C VAL A 490 -7.19 14.37 -0.40
N ARG A 491 -6.09 15.12 -0.27
CA ARG A 491 -5.91 16.39 -0.97
C ARG A 491 -5.94 16.22 -2.49
N TYR A 492 -5.25 15.21 -3.03
CA TYR A 492 -5.27 14.96 -4.47
C TYR A 492 -6.66 14.57 -4.98
N ARG A 493 -7.42 13.80 -4.20
CA ARG A 493 -8.77 13.39 -4.60
C ARG A 493 -9.68 14.61 -4.71
N VAL A 494 -9.70 15.47 -3.70
CA VAL A 494 -10.56 16.66 -3.67
C VAL A 494 -10.12 17.72 -4.68
N CYS A 495 -8.80 17.90 -4.90
CA CYS A 495 -8.27 18.82 -5.91
C CYS A 495 -8.26 18.26 -7.34
N SER A 496 -8.77 17.05 -7.56
CA SER A 496 -8.78 16.45 -8.90
C SER A 496 -9.77 17.19 -9.81
N ARG A 497 -9.40 17.37 -11.10
CA ARG A 497 -10.26 18.05 -12.09
C ARG A 497 -11.65 17.41 -12.20
N GLU A 498 -11.74 16.09 -12.05
CA GLU A 498 -12.98 15.33 -12.07
C GLU A 498 -13.86 15.66 -10.85
N SER A 499 -13.28 15.65 -9.64
CA SER A 499 -14.04 15.99 -8.41
C SER A 499 -14.45 17.45 -8.40
N LEU A 500 -13.57 18.38 -8.79
CA LEU A 500 -13.89 19.81 -8.86
C LEU A 500 -14.98 20.10 -9.90
N GLY A 501 -14.93 19.46 -11.07
CA GLY A 501 -15.98 19.56 -12.08
C GLY A 501 -17.32 19.03 -11.57
N HIS A 502 -17.32 17.84 -10.96
CA HIS A 502 -18.52 17.24 -10.37
C HIS A 502 -19.14 18.14 -9.29
N ILE A 503 -18.36 18.67 -8.34
CA ILE A 503 -18.89 19.53 -7.28
C ILE A 503 -19.41 20.85 -7.87
N SER A 504 -18.71 21.42 -8.86
CA SER A 504 -19.11 22.67 -9.51
C SER A 504 -20.44 22.52 -10.24
N GLU A 505 -20.63 21.42 -10.99
CA GLU A 505 -21.89 21.11 -11.68
C GLU A 505 -23.02 20.71 -10.73
N PHE A 506 -22.71 19.96 -9.67
CA PHE A 506 -23.69 19.47 -8.72
C PHE A 506 -24.26 20.58 -7.81
N ALA A 507 -23.39 21.50 -7.36
CA ALA A 507 -23.76 22.54 -6.40
C ALA A 507 -23.91 23.94 -7.04
N ASP A 508 -23.63 24.09 -8.34
CA ASP A 508 -23.63 25.38 -9.06
C ASP A 508 -22.75 26.43 -8.34
N VAL A 509 -21.48 26.08 -8.15
CA VAL A 509 -20.47 26.83 -7.38
C VAL A 509 -19.17 26.92 -8.20
N GLY A 510 -18.54 28.09 -8.22
CA GLY A 510 -17.19 28.27 -8.74
C GLY A 510 -16.16 27.78 -7.73
N ILE A 511 -15.30 26.84 -8.11
CA ILE A 511 -14.29 26.28 -7.20
C ILE A 511 -12.90 26.51 -7.79
N SER A 512 -12.00 27.09 -7.00
CA SER A 512 -10.60 27.25 -7.38
C SER A 512 -9.64 26.78 -6.29
N VAL A 513 -8.55 26.13 -6.70
CA VAL A 513 -7.47 25.69 -5.80
C VAL A 513 -6.45 26.81 -5.69
N LYS A 514 -6.15 27.26 -4.47
CA LYS A 514 -5.23 28.38 -4.19
C LYS A 514 -4.18 28.00 -3.15
N GLY A 515 -3.02 28.65 -3.19
CA GLY A 515 -1.91 28.40 -2.27
C GLY A 515 -1.03 27.19 -2.65
N SER A 516 -0.06 26.88 -1.79
CA SER A 516 0.88 25.74 -1.97
C SER A 516 0.88 24.83 -0.74
N HIS A 517 1.18 23.54 -0.93
CA HIS A 517 1.24 22.60 0.19
C HIS A 517 2.51 22.79 1.03
N TYR A 518 2.33 22.92 2.34
CA TYR A 518 3.40 23.02 3.33
C TYR A 518 3.32 21.86 4.33
N PRO A 519 4.45 21.15 4.61
CA PRO A 519 4.49 20.08 5.60
C PRO A 519 4.09 20.56 7.01
N PRO A 520 3.56 19.67 7.88
CA PRO A 520 3.19 20.02 9.25
C PRO A 520 4.36 20.68 10.00
N GLY A 521 4.11 21.85 10.61
CA GLY A 521 5.10 22.61 11.38
C GLY A 521 5.99 23.57 10.59
N LYS A 522 5.82 23.70 9.26
CA LYS A 522 6.48 24.76 8.47
C LYS A 522 5.49 25.88 8.15
N GLU A 523 5.91 27.12 8.41
CA GLU A 523 5.16 28.32 8.04
C GLU A 523 5.48 28.75 6.60
N PRO A 524 4.51 29.31 5.86
CA PRO A 524 4.74 29.80 4.51
C PRO A 524 5.70 31.00 4.50
N LYS A 525 6.43 31.18 3.41
CA LYS A 525 7.29 32.36 3.20
C LYS A 525 6.44 33.63 3.07
N GLU A 526 7.04 34.78 3.37
CA GLU A 526 6.37 36.09 3.36
C GLU A 526 5.62 36.35 2.04
N GLY A 527 4.29 36.43 2.10
CA GLY A 527 3.39 36.63 0.95
C GLY A 527 2.72 35.37 0.38
N GLU A 528 3.11 34.16 0.79
CA GLU A 528 2.50 32.90 0.32
C GLU A 528 1.49 32.33 1.34
N ARG A 529 0.47 31.62 0.85
CA ARG A 529 -0.56 30.96 1.69
C ARG A 529 -0.50 29.44 1.55
N LYS A 530 -0.85 28.75 2.65
CA LYS A 530 -1.06 27.30 2.67
C LYS A 530 -2.18 26.90 1.71
N LEU A 531 -2.21 25.65 1.27
CA LEU A 531 -3.17 25.14 0.29
C LEU A 531 -4.63 25.21 0.82
N TYR A 532 -5.52 25.83 0.06
CA TYR A 532 -6.96 25.96 0.35
C TYR A 532 -7.81 25.90 -0.93
N LEU A 533 -9.10 25.61 -0.77
CA LEU A 533 -10.11 25.72 -1.82
C LEU A 533 -10.90 27.02 -1.60
N LEU A 534 -11.11 27.78 -2.66
CA LEU A 534 -11.98 28.95 -2.67
C LEU A 534 -13.28 28.58 -3.39
N LEU A 535 -14.40 28.66 -2.68
CA LEU A 535 -15.74 28.44 -3.19
C LEU A 535 -16.45 29.77 -3.38
N GLU A 536 -17.06 29.99 -4.54
CA GLU A 536 -17.75 31.21 -4.91
C GLU A 536 -19.16 30.87 -5.42
N ALA A 537 -20.21 31.39 -4.80
CA ALA A 537 -21.59 31.15 -5.24
C ALA A 537 -22.53 32.33 -5.00
N ARG A 538 -23.60 32.41 -5.80
CA ARG A 538 -24.63 33.45 -5.68
C ARG A 538 -25.57 33.27 -4.49
N HIS A 539 -25.67 32.04 -3.98
CA HIS A 539 -26.54 31.72 -2.85
C HIS A 539 -25.79 30.89 -1.81
N GLU A 540 -26.02 31.19 -0.53
CA GLU A 540 -25.41 30.47 0.59
C GLU A 540 -25.75 28.97 0.61
N ARG A 541 -26.97 28.62 0.19
CA ARG A 541 -27.40 27.24 -0.01
C ARG A 541 -26.44 26.45 -0.89
N ASN A 542 -25.93 27.06 -1.95
CA ASN A 542 -25.06 26.40 -2.93
C ASN A 542 -23.69 26.12 -2.31
N LEU A 543 -23.14 27.05 -1.53
CA LEU A 543 -21.90 26.82 -0.76
C LEU A 543 -22.06 25.69 0.25
N LYS A 544 -23.20 25.63 0.97
CA LYS A 544 -23.48 24.55 1.92
C LYS A 544 -23.53 23.19 1.21
N CYS A 545 -24.23 23.12 0.08
CA CYS A 545 -24.30 21.91 -0.75
C CYS A 545 -22.91 21.47 -1.25
N ALA A 546 -22.10 22.41 -1.75
CA ALA A 546 -20.73 22.12 -2.17
C ALA A 546 -19.85 21.63 -1.02
N LYS A 547 -19.99 22.20 0.18
CA LYS A 547 -19.22 21.78 1.36
C LYS A 547 -19.59 20.36 1.80
N GLU A 548 -20.88 20.03 1.84
CA GLU A 548 -21.35 18.67 2.15
C GLU A 548 -20.80 17.65 1.15
N GLU A 549 -20.79 18.00 -0.14
CA GLU A 549 -20.25 17.14 -1.19
C GLU A 549 -18.72 16.99 -1.12
N ILE A 550 -17.99 18.06 -0.82
CA ILE A 550 -16.53 18.02 -0.57
C ILE A 550 -16.22 17.12 0.61
N VAL A 551 -16.98 17.25 1.71
CA VAL A 551 -16.84 16.40 2.91
C VAL A 551 -17.09 14.94 2.56
N ARG A 552 -18.12 14.64 1.75
CA ARG A 552 -18.40 13.28 1.28
C ARG A 552 -17.21 12.68 0.51
N ILE A 553 -16.65 13.43 -0.43
CA ILE A 553 -15.50 13.00 -1.23
C ILE A 553 -14.26 12.79 -0.34
N MET A 554 -14.06 13.66 0.66
CA MET A 554 -13.00 13.49 1.65
C MET A 554 -13.19 12.21 2.48
N LYS A 555 -14.40 11.95 2.98
CA LYS A 555 -14.75 10.74 3.75
C LYS A 555 -14.44 9.48 2.95
N ASP A 556 -14.85 9.44 1.68
CA ASP A 556 -14.57 8.30 0.82
C ASP A 556 -13.07 8.11 0.57
N ALA A 557 -12.32 9.20 0.36
CA ALA A 557 -10.87 9.14 0.24
C ALA A 557 -10.18 8.67 1.53
N PHE A 558 -10.70 9.07 2.70
CA PHE A 558 -10.21 8.63 4.00
C PHE A 558 -10.50 7.16 4.26
N ARG A 559 -11.71 6.69 3.93
CA ARG A 559 -12.09 5.27 4.01
C ARG A 559 -11.21 4.42 3.11
N GLN A 560 -10.96 4.89 1.88
CA GLN A 560 -10.04 4.22 0.94
C GLN A 560 -8.61 4.20 1.45
N LEU A 561 -8.08 5.33 1.95
CA LEU A 561 -6.74 5.40 2.54
C LEU A 561 -6.61 4.46 3.75
N THR A 562 -7.62 4.42 4.61
CA THR A 562 -7.65 3.56 5.81
C THR A 562 -7.70 2.08 5.40
N ALA A 563 -8.54 1.73 4.43
CA ALA A 563 -8.60 0.38 3.88
C ALA A 563 -7.29 -0.03 3.17
N GLN A 564 -6.61 0.92 2.51
CA GLN A 564 -5.33 0.69 1.83
C GLN A 564 -4.17 0.54 2.83
N MET A 565 -4.19 1.31 3.93
CA MET A 565 -3.27 1.18 5.07
C MET A 565 -3.47 -0.14 5.82
N GLN A 566 -4.71 -0.61 5.94
CA GLN A 566 -5.03 -1.92 6.51
C GLN A 566 -4.65 -3.10 5.59
N ARG A 567 -4.54 -2.87 4.27
CA ARG A 567 -4.19 -3.90 3.26
C ARG A 567 -2.71 -3.96 2.87
N GLY A 568 -1.83 -3.10 3.41
CA GLY A 568 -0.37 -3.27 3.32
C GLY A 568 0.24 -3.33 1.91
N GLY A 569 -0.19 -2.49 0.97
CA GLY A 569 0.40 -2.40 -0.38
C GLY A 569 1.51 -1.34 -0.52
N PRO A 570 2.49 -1.51 -1.43
CA PRO A 570 3.63 -0.60 -1.58
C PRO A 570 3.21 0.74 -2.21
N THR A 571 3.75 1.84 -1.70
CA THR A 571 3.62 3.18 -2.31
C THR A 571 4.48 3.26 -3.58
N GLY A 572 3.90 2.94 -4.73
CA GLY A 572 4.53 3.11 -6.03
C GLY A 572 4.70 4.59 -6.39
N ARG A 573 5.93 4.99 -6.72
CA ARG A 573 6.21 6.24 -7.45
C ARG A 573 5.78 6.05 -8.90
N TYR A 574 4.83 6.84 -9.38
CA TYR A 574 4.61 7.04 -10.82
C TYR A 574 4.96 8.49 -11.19
N LYS A 575 5.74 8.64 -12.27
CA LYS A 575 5.96 9.91 -12.96
C LYS A 575 4.81 10.11 -13.95
N VAL A 576 4.25 11.32 -13.96
CA VAL A 576 3.41 11.81 -15.05
C VAL A 576 4.30 12.70 -15.93
N PHE A 577 4.23 12.51 -17.25
CA PHE A 577 4.84 13.40 -18.24
C PHE A 577 4.04 14.69 -18.38
#